data_AF-A0A3B9ME04-F1
#
_entry.id   AF-A0A3B9ME04-F1
#
_cell.length_a   1.000
_cell.length_b   1.000
_cell.length_c   1.000
_cell.angle_alpha   90.00
_cell.angle_beta   90.00
_cell.angle_gamma   90.00
#
_symmetry.space_group_name_H-M   'P 1'
#
loop_
_entity.id
_entity.type
_entity.pdbx_description
1 polymer ?
#
loop_
_entity_poly.entity_id
_entity_poly.type
_entity_poly.pdbx_seq_one_letter_code
_entity_poly.pdbx_strand_id
1 'polypeptide(L)'
;MTLRGPAALRELQAACRGCHVCVDAGIIPEANPTFSGEWGAPFFLVGQAPGPAERESRRPFSGRAGKELDRWMLRAGFSTAEEFRRLTYIAALMRCFPG
;
A
#
# COMPACT_ATOMS: atom_id res chain seq x y z
N MET A 1 14.09 -20.84 -7.89
CA MET A 1 14.94 -19.65 -8.06
C MET A 1 14.03 -18.44 -8.00
N THR A 2 14.05 -17.69 -6.90
CA THR A 2 13.11 -16.57 -6.70
C THR A 2 13.46 -15.45 -7.67
N LEU A 3 12.53 -15.12 -8.57
CA LEU A 3 12.67 -13.97 -9.45
C LEU A 3 12.89 -12.72 -8.57
N ARG A 4 14.00 -12.01 -8.82
CA ARG A 4 14.33 -10.73 -8.19
C ARG A 4 14.42 -9.67 -9.28
N GLY A 5 14.08 -8.43 -8.96
CA GLY A 5 14.15 -7.31 -9.88
C GLY A 5 12.81 -6.67 -10.21
N PRO A 6 12.81 -5.60 -11.03
CA PRO A 6 11.60 -4.85 -11.35
C PRO A 6 10.49 -5.70 -11.98
N ALA A 7 10.83 -6.63 -12.87
CA ALA A 7 9.85 -7.51 -13.51
C ALA A 7 9.16 -8.43 -12.49
N ALA A 8 9.94 -9.05 -11.60
CA ALA A 8 9.44 -9.91 -10.53
C ALA A 8 8.49 -9.17 -9.57
N LEU A 9 8.83 -7.93 -9.22
CA LEU A 9 7.97 -7.10 -8.37
C LEU A 9 6.65 -6.79 -9.08
N ARG A 10 6.67 -6.41 -10.37
CA ARG A 10 5.43 -6.13 -11.11
C ARG A 10 4.53 -7.35 -11.23
N GLU A 11 5.11 -8.53 -11.45
CA GLU A 11 4.38 -9.79 -11.44
C GLU A 11 3.72 -10.06 -10.08
N LEU A 12 4.47 -9.89 -8.98
CA LEU A 12 3.92 -9.99 -7.63
C LEU A 12 2.82 -8.96 -7.38
N GLN A 13 2.99 -7.72 -7.83
CA GLN A 13 1.97 -6.68 -7.70
C GLN A 13 0.71 -7.04 -8.47
N ALA A 14 0.82 -7.58 -9.69
CA ALA A 14 -0.31 -8.06 -10.47
C ALA A 14 -1.04 -9.21 -9.74
N ALA A 15 -0.31 -10.19 -9.24
CA ALA A 15 -0.87 -11.29 -8.45
C ALA A 15 -1.57 -10.78 -7.18
N CYS A 16 -0.96 -9.84 -6.45
CA CYS A 16 -1.58 -9.23 -5.26
C CYS A 16 -2.85 -8.46 -5.62
N ARG A 17 -2.91 -7.74 -6.74
CA ARG A 17 -4.11 -7.02 -7.20
C ARG A 17 -5.25 -7.96 -7.61
N GLY A 18 -4.93 -9.17 -8.06
CA GLY A 18 -5.90 -10.22 -8.39
C GLY A 18 -6.29 -11.14 -7.23
N CYS A 19 -5.78 -10.90 -6.01
CA CYS A 19 -6.05 -11.77 -4.87
C CYS A 19 -7.51 -11.66 -4.40
N HIS A 20 -8.17 -12.81 -4.27
CA HIS A 20 -9.57 -12.95 -3.85
C HIS A 20 -9.77 -13.90 -2.66
N VAL A 21 -8.68 -14.47 -2.11
CA VAL A 21 -8.70 -15.51 -1.05
C VAL A 21 -9.62 -15.17 0.14
N CYS A 22 -9.58 -13.95 0.66
CA CYS A 22 -10.42 -13.55 1.79
C CYS A 22 -11.90 -13.41 1.43
N VAL A 23 -12.21 -13.07 0.16
CA VAL A 23 -13.59 -13.02 -0.34
C VAL A 23 -14.12 -14.43 -0.51
N ASP A 24 -13.34 -15.34 -1.11
CA ASP A 24 -13.73 -16.73 -1.30
C ASP A 24 -13.98 -17.45 0.04
N ALA A 25 -13.21 -17.09 1.06
CA ALA A 25 -13.37 -17.57 2.42
C ALA A 25 -14.51 -16.88 3.21
N GLY A 26 -15.20 -15.89 2.62
CA GLY A 26 -16.29 -15.16 3.27
C GLY A 26 -15.86 -14.21 4.40
N ILE A 27 -14.58 -13.84 4.47
CA ILE A 27 -14.02 -12.99 5.53
C ILE A 27 -14.33 -11.51 5.28
N ILE A 28 -14.27 -11.07 4.02
CA ILE A 28 -14.57 -9.70 3.60
C ILE A 28 -15.52 -9.72 2.39
N PRO A 29 -16.36 -8.69 2.22
CA PRO A 29 -17.34 -8.68 1.12
C PRO A 29 -16.72 -8.33 -0.24
N GLU A 30 -15.55 -7.70 -0.27
CA GLU A 30 -14.93 -7.17 -1.49
C GLU A 30 -13.41 -7.26 -1.44
N ALA A 31 -12.79 -7.74 -2.51
CA ALA A 31 -11.35 -7.66 -2.70
C ALA A 31 -11.00 -6.32 -3.33
N ASN A 32 -10.27 -5.48 -2.57
CA ASN A 32 -9.71 -4.25 -3.10
C ASN A 32 -8.30 -4.02 -2.51
N PRO A 33 -7.29 -4.77 -3.01
CA PRO A 33 -5.92 -4.70 -2.51
C PRO A 33 -5.30 -3.31 -2.74
N THR A 34 -4.99 -2.59 -1.67
CA THR A 34 -4.44 -1.23 -1.69
C THR A 34 -2.97 -1.21 -1.26
N PHE A 35 -2.10 -0.83 -2.19
CA PHE A 35 -0.67 -0.60 -2.00
C PHE A 35 -0.12 0.18 -3.20
N SER A 36 1.04 0.83 -3.03
CA SER A 36 1.69 1.63 -4.08
C SER A 36 3.20 1.65 -3.91
N GLY A 37 3.94 1.72 -5.01
CA GLY A 37 5.39 1.83 -4.99
C GLY A 37 6.03 1.08 -6.15
N GLU A 38 7.28 1.42 -6.41
CA GLU A 38 8.06 0.89 -7.52
C GLU A 38 9.31 0.16 -7.01
N TRP A 39 9.94 -0.61 -7.90
CA TRP A 39 11.23 -1.24 -7.61
C TRP A 39 12.29 -0.18 -7.31
N GLY A 40 13.13 -0.44 -6.31
CA GLY A 40 14.23 0.45 -5.94
C GLY A 40 13.82 1.59 -5.02
N ALA A 41 12.56 1.64 -4.55
CA ALA A 41 12.18 2.54 -3.46
C ALA A 41 13.08 2.30 -2.23
N PRO A 42 13.80 3.32 -1.72
CA PRO A 42 14.71 3.16 -0.59
C PRO A 42 14.00 2.87 0.74
N PHE A 43 12.71 3.20 0.86
CA PHE A 43 11.91 2.95 2.05
C PHE A 43 10.80 1.95 1.78
N PHE A 44 10.47 1.13 2.79
CA PHE A 44 9.30 0.27 2.79
C PHE A 44 8.48 0.52 4.05
N LEU A 45 7.28 1.10 3.88
CA LEU A 45 6.33 1.35 4.96
C LEU A 45 5.22 0.30 4.94
N VAL A 46 4.98 -0.33 6.10
CA VAL A 46 3.93 -1.34 6.28
C VAL A 46 2.95 -0.87 7.36
N GLY A 47 1.71 -0.59 6.94
CA GLY A 47 0.58 -0.34 7.84
C GLY A 47 -0.16 -1.61 8.26
N GLN A 48 -1.25 -1.44 9.01
CA GLN A 48 -2.09 -2.57 9.45
C GLN A 48 -3.03 -3.04 8.33
N ALA A 49 -3.93 -2.17 7.88
CA ALA A 49 -4.92 -2.43 6.83
C ALA A 49 -5.37 -1.10 6.17
N PRO A 50 -5.93 -1.11 4.95
CA PRO A 50 -6.67 0.02 4.39
C PRO A 50 -7.84 0.42 5.31
N GLY A 51 -8.24 1.69 5.32
CA GLY A 51 -9.48 2.16 5.94
C GLY A 51 -10.56 2.47 4.90
N PRO A 52 -11.70 3.06 5.32
CA PRO A 52 -12.81 3.40 4.41
C PRO A 52 -12.41 4.34 3.26
N ALA A 53 -11.58 5.35 3.54
CA ALA A 53 -11.09 6.28 2.51
C ALA A 53 -10.17 5.57 1.49
N GLU A 54 -9.31 4.66 1.97
CA GLU A 54 -8.44 3.86 1.12
C GLU A 54 -9.21 2.84 0.27
N ARG A 55 -10.35 2.33 0.76
CA ARG A 55 -11.25 1.49 -0.04
C ARG A 55 -11.74 2.24 -1.27
N GLU A 56 -12.21 3.47 -1.11
CA GLU A 56 -12.74 4.28 -2.21
C GLU A 56 -11.63 4.76 -3.15
N SER A 57 -10.59 5.35 -2.59
CA SER A 57 -9.51 6.00 -3.36
C SER A 57 -8.49 5.04 -3.95
N ARG A 58 -8.41 3.80 -3.44
CA ARG A 58 -7.34 2.82 -3.73
C ARG A 58 -5.93 3.34 -3.52
N ARG A 59 -5.77 4.42 -2.75
CA ARG A 59 -4.49 5.06 -2.46
C ARG A 59 -4.14 4.81 -0.99
N PRO A 60 -2.99 4.20 -0.67
CA PRO A 60 -2.59 4.01 0.73
C PRO A 60 -2.50 5.33 1.47
N PHE A 61 -2.95 5.35 2.73
CA PHE A 61 -2.92 6.53 3.60
C PHE A 61 -3.55 7.75 2.92
N SER A 62 -4.78 7.61 2.41
CA SER A 62 -5.58 8.69 1.84
C SER A 62 -6.54 9.33 2.85
N GLY A 63 -6.78 8.68 3.99
CA GLY A 63 -7.60 9.18 5.08
C GLY A 63 -6.86 10.08 6.08
N ARG A 64 -7.46 10.21 7.28
CA ARG A 64 -6.92 11.05 8.37
C ARG A 64 -5.52 10.63 8.81
N ALA A 65 -5.28 9.33 8.94
CA ALA A 65 -3.96 8.80 9.31
C ALA A 65 -2.88 9.19 8.30
N GLY A 66 -3.24 9.31 7.01
CA GLY A 66 -2.31 9.76 5.98
C GLY A 66 -1.89 11.21 6.12
N LYS A 67 -2.80 12.08 6.57
CA LYS A 67 -2.47 13.49 6.84
C LYS A 67 -1.46 13.62 7.99
N GLU A 68 -1.61 12.82 9.04
CA GLU A 68 -0.63 12.81 10.14
C GLU A 68 0.70 12.20 9.71
N LEU A 69 0.67 11.11 8.92
CA LEU A 69 1.88 10.53 8.35
C LEU A 69 2.64 11.56 7.51
N ASP A 70 1.96 12.26 6.59
CA ASP A 70 2.56 13.29 5.76
C ASP A 70 3.22 14.39 6.63
N ARG A 71 2.57 14.84 7.72
CA ARG A 71 3.16 15.80 8.68
C ARG A 71 4.40 15.25 9.38
N TRP A 72 4.39 13.99 9.81
CA TRP A 72 5.55 13.36 10.45
C TRP A 72 6.73 13.26 9.48
N MET A 73 6.49 12.94 8.22
CA MET A 73 7.55 12.81 7.22
C MET A 73 8.17 14.17 6.87
N LEU A 74 7.37 15.24 6.79
CA LEU A 74 7.91 16.60 6.65
C LEU A 74 8.82 16.96 7.85
N ARG A 75 8.42 16.61 9.08
CA ARG A 75 9.24 16.81 10.27
C ARG A 75 10.49 15.92 10.30
N ALA A 76 10.44 14.77 9.64
CA ALA A 76 11.58 13.86 9.49
C ALA A 76 12.58 14.31 8.40
N GLY A 77 12.29 15.41 7.69
CA GLY A 77 13.22 16.01 6.72
C GLY A 77 12.90 15.74 5.25
N PHE A 78 11.77 15.12 4.91
CA PHE A 78 11.29 15.09 3.52
C PHE A 78 10.84 16.49 3.10
N SER A 79 11.16 16.90 1.87
CA SER A 79 10.81 18.22 1.35
C SER A 79 9.32 18.35 1.06
N THR A 80 8.69 17.26 0.60
CA THR A 80 7.25 17.18 0.36
C THR A 80 6.69 15.79 0.69
N ALA A 81 5.37 15.72 0.93
CA ALA A 81 4.67 14.45 1.07
C ALA A 81 4.74 13.59 -0.21
N GLU A 82 4.79 14.24 -1.38
CA GLU A 82 4.92 13.55 -2.67
C GLU A 82 6.31 12.93 -2.85
N GLU A 83 7.37 13.63 -2.43
CA GLU A 83 8.72 13.07 -2.41
C GLU A 83 8.77 11.83 -1.52
N PHE A 84 8.23 11.92 -0.30
CA PHE A 84 8.13 10.77 0.60
C PHE A 84 7.42 9.59 -0.08
N ARG A 85 6.26 9.81 -0.69
CA ARG A 85 5.47 8.77 -1.36
C ARG A 85 6.19 8.18 -2.58
N ARG A 86 6.97 8.97 -3.32
CA ARG A 86 7.78 8.50 -4.45
C ARG A 86 8.94 7.62 -4.00
N LEU A 87 9.57 7.95 -2.88
CA LEU A 87 10.72 7.22 -2.33
C LEU A 87 10.32 6.01 -1.47
N THR A 88 9.03 5.79 -1.24
CA THR A 88 8.54 4.78 -0.31
C THR A 88 7.62 3.80 -1.01
N TYR A 89 7.94 2.51 -0.92
CA TYR A 89 6.96 1.47 -1.17
C TYR A 89 6.01 1.41 0.03
N ILE A 90 4.71 1.53 -0.19
CA ILE A 90 3.70 1.58 0.87
C ILE A 90 2.75 0.40 0.70
N ALA A 91 2.66 -0.43 1.74
CA ALA A 91 1.74 -1.55 1.83
C ALA A 91 1.14 -1.66 3.23
N ALA A 92 0.35 -2.71 3.44
CA ALA A 92 -0.21 -3.08 4.73
C ALA A 92 -0.18 -4.60 4.92
N LEU A 93 -0.29 -5.06 6.17
CA LEU A 93 -0.37 -6.48 6.52
C LEU A 93 -1.59 -7.12 5.85
N MET A 94 -2.77 -6.57 6.08
CA MET A 94 -3.95 -6.84 5.25
C MET A 94 -3.94 -5.90 4.06
N ARG A 95 -4.14 -6.45 2.85
CA ARG A 95 -4.17 -5.63 1.63
C ARG A 95 -5.54 -5.02 1.33
N CYS A 96 -6.61 -5.58 1.86
CA CYS A 96 -7.99 -5.10 1.66
C CYS A 96 -8.56 -4.51 2.95
N PHE A 97 -9.56 -3.64 2.83
CA PHE A 97 -10.31 -3.12 3.98
C PHE A 97 -11.12 -4.26 4.65
N PRO A 98 -10.91 -4.57 5.94
CA PRO A 98 -11.57 -5.68 6.59
C PRO A 98 -13.03 -5.42 7.01
N GLY A 99 -13.50 -4.18 6.99
CA GLY A 99 -14.82 -3.78 7.52
C GLY A 99 -14.70 -2.89 8.75
#